data_AF-A0A414IFW4-F1
#
_entry.id   AF-A0A414IFW4-F1
#
_cell.length_a   1.000
_cell.length_b   1.000
_cell.length_c   1.000
_cell.angle_alpha   90.00
_cell.angle_beta   90.00
_cell.angle_gamma   90.00
#
_symmetry.space_group_name_H-M   'P 1'
#
loop_
_entity.id
_entity.type
_entity.pdbx_description
1 polymer ?
#
loop_
_entity_poly.entity_id
_entity_poly.type
_entity_poly.pdbx_seq_one_letter_code
_entity_poly.pdbx_strand_id
1 'polypeptide(L)' 'MATRTIYLTVRLDIDNPKADEITDEEVDEIISEVDYEFKNYGDYEIDTEICGQNDEGGL' A
#
# COMPACT_ATOMS: atom_id res chain seq x y z
N MET A 1 -19.70 -12.02 -14.48
CA MET A 1 -19.10 -11.52 -13.23
C MET A 1 -19.04 -10.00 -13.36
N ALA A 2 -19.50 -9.26 -12.35
CA ALA A 2 -19.41 -7.80 -12.38
C ALA A 2 -18.05 -7.39 -11.81
N THR A 3 -17.29 -6.61 -12.56
CA THR A 3 -15.98 -6.11 -12.14
C THR A 3 -16.05 -4.58 -12.07
N ARG A 4 -15.52 -4.00 -10.99
CA ARG A 4 -15.43 -2.56 -10.82
C ARG A 4 -14.09 -2.21 -10.22
N THR A 5 -13.33 -1.37 -10.91
CA THR A 5 -12.08 -0.78 -10.38
C THR A 5 -12.40 0.45 -9.54
N ILE A 6 -11.77 0.55 -8.38
CA ILE A 6 -11.80 1.72 -7.50
C ILE A 6 -10.37 2.11 -7.14
N TYR A 7 -10.16 3.39 -6.84
CA TYR A 7 -8.87 3.90 -6.37
C TYR A 7 -9.02 4.36 -4.93
N LEU A 8 -8.13 3.89 -4.07
CA LEU A 8 -8.11 4.18 -2.64
C LEU A 8 -6.72 4.68 -2.26
N THR A 9 -6.66 5.71 -1.43
CA THR A 9 -5.41 6.17 -0.80
C THR A 9 -5.29 5.53 0.57
N VAL A 10 -4.16 4.87 0.83
CA VAL A 10 -3.86 4.20 2.11
C VAL A 10 -2.68 4.89 2.76
N ARG A 11 -2.78 5.16 4.07
CA ARG A 11 -1.65 5.64 4.89
C ARG A 11 -0.98 4.44 5.55
N LEU A 12 0.33 4.30 5.36
CA LEU A 12 1.15 3.33 6.06
C LEU A 12 1.90 4.04 7.20
N ASP A 13 2.01 3.36 8.33
CA ASP A 13 2.83 3.78 9.46
C ASP A 13 3.94 2.74 9.61
N ILE A 14 5.18 3.16 9.38
CA ILE A 14 6.34 2.26 9.39
C ILE A 14 7.19 2.66 10.60
N ASP A 15 7.39 1.71 11.52
CA ASP A 15 8.22 1.87 12.70
C ASP A 15 9.32 0.80 12.68
N ASN A 16 10.57 1.23 12.86
CA ASN A 16 11.70 0.34 13.03
C ASN A 16 12.45 0.72 14.31
N PRO A 17 12.26 -0.02 15.43
CA PRO A 17 12.86 0.35 16.71
C PRO A 17 14.39 0.15 16.76
N LYS A 18 15.00 -0.36 15.68
CA LYS A 18 16.44 -0.61 15.56
C LYS A 18 17.14 0.36 14.63
N ALA A 19 16.41 1.20 13.91
CA ALA A 19 16.97 2.20 13.00
C ALA A 19 16.75 3.60 13.57
N ASP A 20 17.77 4.45 13.48
CA ASP A 20 17.66 5.86 13.84
C ASP A 20 16.84 6.66 12.81
N GLU A 21 16.81 6.20 11.55
CA GLU A 21 16.08 6.81 10.44
C GLU A 21 15.60 5.73 9.48
N ILE A 22 14.41 5.92 8.89
CA ILE A 22 13.89 5.13 7.76
C ILE A 22 14.09 5.99 6.51
N THR A 23 14.87 5.50 5.55
CA THR A 23 15.19 6.23 4.32
C THR A 23 14.13 6.00 3.24
N ASP A 24 14.09 6.88 2.24
CA ASP A 24 13.20 6.73 1.08
C ASP A 24 13.45 5.41 0.32
N GLU A 25 14.70 4.94 0.26
CA GLU A 25 15.07 3.66 -0.36
C GLU A 25 14.43 2.48 0.40
N GLU A 26 14.48 2.47 1.73
CA GLU A 26 13.83 1.43 2.54
C GLU A 26 12.31 1.48 2.38
N VAL A 27 11.72 2.67 2.24
CA VAL A 27 10.27 2.83 1.98
C VAL A 27 9.91 2.25 0.62
N ASP A 28 10.70 2.51 -0.43
CA ASP A 28 10.47 1.98 -1.78
C ASP A 28 10.59 0.44 -1.81
N GLU A 29 11.58 -0.11 -1.10
CA GLU A 29 11.72 -1.56 -0.93
C GLU A 29 10.52 -2.16 -0.18
N ILE A 30 10.08 -1.55 0.92
CA ILE A 30 8.89 -2.00 1.66
C ILE A 30 7.65 -1.98 0.77
N ILE A 31 7.44 -0.92 -0.02
CA ILE A 31 6.28 -0.80 -0.91
C ILE A 31 6.33 -1.85 -2.03
N SER A 32 7.51 -2.14 -2.58
CA SER A 32 7.65 -3.15 -3.65
C SER A 32 7.58 -4.58 -3.14
N GLU A 33 8.15 -4.88 -1.97
CA GLU A 33 8.31 -6.24 -1.46
C GLU A 33 7.17 -6.70 -0.54
N VAL A 34 6.46 -5.78 0.11
CA VAL A 34 5.33 -6.15 0.98
C VAL A 34 4.12 -6.49 0.15
N ASP A 35 3.67 -7.73 0.28
CA ASP A 35 2.41 -8.19 -0.30
C ASP A 35 1.22 -7.62 0.49
N TYR A 36 0.64 -6.52 -0.01
CA TYR A 36 -0.54 -5.89 0.60
C TYR A 36 -1.82 -6.62 0.18
N GLU A 37 -2.23 -7.60 0.97
CA GLU A 37 -3.46 -8.33 0.70
C GLU A 37 -4.67 -7.70 1.43
N PHE A 38 -5.66 -7.26 0.66
CA PHE A 38 -6.99 -6.97 1.19
C PHE A 38 -7.84 -8.24 1.19
N LYS A 39 -8.48 -8.53 2.33
CA LYS A 39 -9.34 -9.71 2.44
C LYS A 39 -10.59 -9.57 1.59
N ASN A 40 -10.93 -10.64 0.88
CA ASN A 40 -12.24 -10.81 0.24
C ASN A 40 -13.40 -10.53 1.21
N TYR A 41 -14.49 -9.98 0.70
CA TYR A 41 -15.67 -9.64 1.49
C TYR A 41 -16.90 -10.36 0.96
N GLY A 42 -17.44 -11.34 1.69
CA GLY A 42 -18.58 -12.13 1.23
C GLY A 42 -18.28 -12.86 -0.09
N ASP A 43 -19.09 -12.63 -1.11
CA ASP A 43 -18.91 -13.16 -2.48
C ASP A 43 -18.01 -12.27 -3.37
N TYR A 44 -17.43 -11.19 -2.83
CA TYR A 44 -16.54 -10.29 -3.56
C TYR A 44 -15.08 -10.76 -3.42
N GLU A 45 -14.51 -11.19 -4.53
CA GLU A 45 -13.06 -11.36 -4.69
C GLU A 45 -12.42 -9.97 -4.91
N ILE A 46 -11.39 -9.67 -4.14
CA ILE A 46 -10.68 -8.40 -4.14
C ILE A 46 -9.24 -8.69 -4.54
N ASP A 47 -8.84 -8.08 -5.65
CA ASP A 47 -7.47 -8.05 -6.14
C ASP A 47 -6.93 -6.64 -5.94
N THR A 48 -5.68 -6.53 -5.49
CA THR A 48 -5.07 -5.25 -5.15
C THR A 48 -3.70 -5.10 -5.75
N GLU A 49 -3.44 -3.90 -6.28
CA GLU A 49 -2.17 -3.50 -6.88
C GLU A 49 -1.84 -2.08 -6.38
N ILE A 50 -0.56 -1.82 -6.15
CA ILE A 50 -0.07 -0.47 -5.87
C ILE A 50 0.17 0.24 -7.20
N CYS A 51 -0.71 1.17 -7.57
CA CYS A 51 -0.56 1.93 -8.82
C CYS A 51 0.40 3.13 -8.72
N GLY A 52 0.94 3.44 -7.53
CA GLY A 52 1.91 4.51 -7.30
C GLY A 52 1.90 5.07 -5.87
N GLN A 53 2.97 5.79 -5.51
CA GLN A 53 3.09 6.50 -4.23
C GLN A 53 2.63 7.96 -4.43
N ASN A 54 1.80 8.46 -3.51
CA ASN A 54 1.45 9.88 -3.46
C ASN A 54 2.38 10.58 -2.46
N ASP A 55 2.95 11.71 -2.85
CA ASP A 55 3.71 12.58 -1.96
C ASP A 55 2.76 13.37 -1.04
N GLU A 56 3.15 13.64 0.20
CA GLU A 56 2.33 14.36 1.19
C GLU A 56 1.96 15.79 0.73
N GLY A 57 2.60 16.33 -0.32
CA GLY A 57 2.29 17.65 -0.90
C GLY A 57 1.14 17.70 -1.93
N GLY A 58 0.41 16.61 -2.16
CA GLY A 58 -0.44 16.43 -3.34
C GLY A 58 -1.96 16.26 -3.15
N LEU A 59 -2.58 16.86 -2.13
CA LEU A 59 -4.05 16.99 -2.02
C LEU A 59 -4.50 18.43 -1.80
#